data_AF-A0A7W1PA68-F1
#
_entry.id   AF-A0A7W1PA68-F1
#
_cell.length_a   1.000
_cell.length_b   1.000
_cell.length_c   1.000
_cell.angle_alpha   90.00
_cell.angle_beta   90.00
_cell.angle_gamma   90.00
#
_symmetry.space_group_name_H-M   'P 1'
#
loop_
_entity.id
_entity.type
_entity.pdbx_description
1 polymer ?
#
loop_
_entity_poly.entity_id
_entity_poly.type
_entity_poly.pdbx_seq_one_letter_code
_entity_poly.pdbx_strand_id
1 'polypeptide(L)'
;MEDAPGAVSGQPRPAPAAAQAADSSCALEWAAVLEAEYEALYGKTPFEAGTPSDPDARVRALHLLLHQRRPTALCLSGGGIRSATFGLGVVQALARVGGLGQLDYLSTVSGGGYVGGWLTTWLHRDGPDAVIRGLDPSQAAATRGEAARFSPVDRLRATCRYLAPRGGVVSADVWTLLTTMARNLVLNWLVLLP
;
A
#
# COMPACT_ATOMS: atom_id res chain seq x y z
N MET A 1 34.32 1.02 20.81
CA MET A 1 32.93 0.80 21.23
C MET A 1 32.05 1.39 20.14
N GLU A 2 31.91 0.68 19.03
CA GLU A 2 31.01 1.00 17.93
C GLU A 2 30.40 -0.34 17.52
N ASP A 3 29.17 -0.58 17.96
CA ASP A 3 28.36 -1.71 17.52
C ASP A 3 27.82 -1.40 16.12
N ALA A 4 28.20 -2.21 15.15
CA ALA A 4 27.62 -2.19 13.81
C ALA A 4 26.18 -2.73 13.86
N PRO A 5 25.22 -2.13 13.15
CA PRO A 5 23.87 -2.67 13.07
C PRO A 5 23.87 -3.99 12.29
N GLY A 6 23.35 -5.03 12.94
CA GLY A 6 23.26 -6.39 12.39
C GLY A 6 22.49 -6.42 11.08
N ALA A 7 23.15 -6.93 10.04
CA ALA A 7 22.52 -7.25 8.77
C ALA A 7 21.44 -8.31 8.99
N VAL A 8 20.17 -7.92 8.82
CA VAL A 8 19.05 -8.86 8.77
C VAL A 8 19.20 -9.64 7.46
N SER A 9 19.72 -10.85 7.57
CA SER A 9 19.81 -11.83 6.48
C SER A 9 18.40 -12.14 5.96
N GLY A 10 18.00 -11.46 4.89
CA GLY A 10 16.73 -11.70 4.20
C GLY A 10 16.75 -13.04 3.48
N GLN A 11 16.27 -14.10 4.14
CA GLN A 11 15.90 -15.31 3.42
C GLN A 11 14.72 -15.00 2.48
N PRO A 12 14.70 -15.57 1.26
CA PRO A 12 13.60 -15.37 0.33
C PRO A 12 12.29 -15.84 0.98
N ARG A 13 11.28 -14.97 0.99
CA ARG A 13 9.97 -15.27 1.58
C ARG A 13 9.32 -16.46 0.86
N PRO A 14 8.67 -17.37 1.58
CA PRO A 14 7.86 -18.42 0.97
C PRO A 14 6.75 -17.76 0.12
N ALA A 15 6.44 -18.36 -1.02
CA ALA A 15 5.29 -17.93 -1.82
C ALA A 15 4.01 -18.07 -0.99
N PRO A 16 3.06 -17.11 -1.06
CA PRO A 16 1.82 -17.20 -0.30
C PRO A 16 1.12 -18.51 -0.68
N ALA A 17 0.83 -19.34 0.33
CA ALA A 17 0.02 -20.52 0.15
C ALA A 17 -1.33 -20.09 -0.44
N ALA A 18 -1.78 -20.76 -1.50
CA ALA A 18 -3.10 -20.53 -2.07
C ALA A 18 -4.13 -20.70 -0.95
N ALA A 19 -4.86 -19.63 -0.63
CA ALA A 19 -5.92 -19.67 0.36
C ALA A 19 -6.91 -20.76 -0.06
N GLN A 20 -6.90 -21.88 0.67
CA GLN A 20 -7.91 -22.91 0.50
C GLN A 20 -9.26 -22.26 0.80
N ALA A 21 -10.23 -22.46 -0.10
CA ALA A 21 -11.56 -21.91 0.03
C ALA A 21 -12.18 -22.42 1.34
N ALA A 22 -12.14 -21.57 2.36
CA ALA A 22 -12.77 -21.85 3.63
C ALA A 22 -14.28 -21.95 3.43
N ASP A 23 -14.88 -22.94 4.10
CA ASP A 23 -16.32 -23.16 4.14
C ASP A 23 -17.03 -21.86 4.56
N SER A 24 -17.77 -21.27 3.63
CA SER A 24 -18.13 -19.84 3.67
C SER A 24 -19.28 -19.49 4.62
N SER A 25 -19.64 -20.41 5.54
CA SER A 25 -20.81 -20.30 6.41
C SER A 25 -20.51 -19.99 7.88
N CYS A 26 -19.24 -19.94 8.31
CA CYS A 26 -18.87 -19.63 9.69
C CYS A 26 -18.03 -18.34 9.76
N ALA A 27 -18.32 -17.45 10.71
CA ALA A 27 -17.48 -16.29 10.96
C ALA A 27 -16.09 -16.77 11.39
N LEU A 28 -15.03 -16.22 10.78
CA LEU A 28 -13.66 -16.57 11.12
C LEU A 28 -13.32 -16.01 12.51
N GLU A 29 -12.81 -16.88 13.38
CA GLU A 29 -12.26 -16.51 14.68
C GLU A 29 -11.01 -15.64 14.51
N TRP A 30 -10.89 -14.57 15.31
CA TRP A 30 -9.78 -13.61 15.19
C TRP A 30 -8.41 -14.26 15.39
N ALA A 31 -8.32 -15.22 16.32
CA ALA A 31 -7.10 -16.00 16.55
C ALA A 31 -6.69 -16.78 15.29
N ALA A 32 -7.65 -17.40 14.59
CA ALA A 32 -7.36 -18.16 13.37
C ALA A 32 -6.85 -17.27 12.23
N VAL A 33 -7.42 -16.07 12.08
CA VAL A 33 -6.98 -15.09 11.07
C VAL A 33 -5.55 -14.63 11.35
N LEU A 34 -5.22 -14.25 12.58
CA LEU A 34 -3.88 -13.79 12.96
C LEU A 34 -2.82 -14.90 12.88
N GLU A 35 -3.20 -16.16 13.12
CA GLU A 35 -2.29 -17.30 12.96
C GLU A 35 -1.96 -17.56 11.49
N ALA A 36 -2.98 -17.58 10.63
CA ALA A 36 -2.80 -17.71 9.19
C ALA A 36 -1.94 -16.57 8.63
N GLU A 37 -2.13 -15.35 9.12
CA GLU A 37 -1.30 -14.20 8.79
C GLU A 37 0.15 -14.37 9.23
N TYR A 38 0.39 -14.80 10.47
CA TYR A 38 1.73 -15.06 10.99
C TYR A 38 2.46 -16.11 10.13
N GLU A 39 1.76 -17.19 9.78
CA GLU A 39 2.31 -18.23 8.91
C GLU A 39 2.58 -17.69 7.50
N ALA A 40 1.69 -16.88 6.93
CA ALA A 40 1.91 -16.28 5.62
C ALA A 40 3.12 -15.33 5.58
N LEU A 41 3.37 -14.58 6.65
CA LEU A 41 4.48 -13.63 6.73
C LEU A 41 5.82 -14.30 7.06
N TYR A 42 5.82 -15.32 7.94
CA TYR A 42 7.05 -15.88 8.51
C TYR A 42 7.30 -17.36 8.17
N GLY A 43 6.36 -18.02 7.48
CA GLY A 43 6.47 -19.42 7.04
C GLY A 43 6.49 -20.46 8.16
N LYS A 44 6.03 -20.09 9.36
CA LYS A 44 6.03 -20.95 10.55
C LYS A 44 4.73 -20.81 11.31
N THR A 45 4.21 -21.92 11.82
CA THR A 45 3.09 -21.86 12.76
C THR A 45 3.55 -21.18 14.05
N PRO A 46 2.79 -20.20 14.58
CA PRO A 46 3.18 -19.48 15.78
C PRO A 46 3.10 -20.35 17.04
N PHE A 47 2.31 -21.42 17.00
CA PHE A 47 2.02 -22.29 18.12
C PHE A 47 2.15 -23.78 17.75
N GLU A 48 2.61 -24.59 18.70
CA GLU A 48 2.60 -26.06 18.60
C GLU A 48 1.24 -26.64 19.06
N ALA A 49 0.98 -27.90 18.70
CA ALA A 49 -0.18 -28.64 19.17
C ALA A 49 -0.15 -28.76 20.71
N GLY A 50 -1.16 -28.19 21.39
CA GLY A 50 -1.23 -28.14 22.86
C GLY A 50 -1.27 -26.74 23.47
N THR A 51 -1.41 -25.70 22.64
CA THR A 51 -1.54 -24.29 23.07
C THR A 51 -2.88 -24.00 23.76
N PRO A 52 -3.00 -22.86 24.50
CA PRO A 52 -4.20 -22.51 25.25
C PRO A 52 -5.46 -22.57 24.39
N SER A 53 -6.49 -23.27 24.86
CA SER A 53 -7.79 -23.35 24.16
C SER A 53 -8.56 -22.03 24.17
N ASP A 54 -8.19 -21.10 25.05
CA ASP A 54 -8.81 -19.78 25.20
C ASP A 54 -8.46 -18.86 24.00
N PRO A 55 -9.45 -18.42 23.20
CA PRO A 55 -9.22 -17.55 22.04
C PRO A 55 -8.53 -16.23 22.39
N ASP A 56 -8.92 -15.60 23.50
CA ASP A 56 -8.38 -14.30 23.90
C ASP A 56 -6.92 -14.40 24.35
N ALA A 57 -6.55 -15.46 25.07
CA ALA A 57 -5.16 -15.75 25.40
C ALA A 57 -4.30 -15.98 24.16
N ARG A 58 -4.83 -16.67 23.13
CA ARG A 58 -4.12 -16.87 21.86
C ARG A 58 -3.86 -15.56 21.14
N VAL A 59 -4.85 -14.67 21.03
CA VAL A 59 -4.69 -13.35 20.42
C VAL A 59 -3.61 -12.53 21.14
N ARG A 60 -3.63 -12.51 22.49
CA ARG A 60 -2.59 -11.82 23.27
C ARG A 60 -1.20 -12.39 23.01
N ALA A 61 -1.05 -13.71 22.96
CA ALA A 61 0.21 -14.37 22.65
C ALA A 61 0.70 -14.04 21.23
N LEU A 62 -0.19 -14.02 20.24
CA LEU A 62 0.14 -13.61 18.86
C LEU A 62 0.63 -12.16 18.79
N HIS A 63 -0.05 -11.23 19.46
CA HIS A 63 0.40 -9.84 19.50
C HIS A 63 1.81 -9.72 20.08
N LEU A 64 2.15 -10.48 21.14
CA LEU A 64 3.50 -10.47 21.70
C LEU A 64 4.54 -11.03 20.71
N LEU A 65 4.23 -12.11 20.01
CA LEU A 65 5.11 -12.69 18.98
C LEU A 65 5.31 -11.72 17.80
N LEU A 66 4.26 -11.07 17.33
CA LEU A 66 4.33 -10.06 16.26
C LEU A 66 5.17 -8.85 16.70
N HIS A 67 4.99 -8.34 17.93
CA HIS A 67 5.81 -7.25 18.44
C HIS A 67 7.30 -7.61 18.52
N GLN A 68 7.65 -8.87 18.81
CA GLN A 68 9.04 -9.33 18.80
C GLN A 68 9.64 -9.37 17.38
N ARG A 69 8.81 -9.66 16.36
CA ARG A 69 9.23 -9.64 14.94
C ARG A 69 9.46 -8.23 14.40
N ARG A 70 8.82 -7.22 15.00
CA ARG A 70 8.88 -5.81 14.58
C ARG A 70 8.50 -5.62 13.10
N PRO A 71 7.29 -6.02 12.70
CA PRO A 71 6.86 -5.87 11.32
C PRO A 71 6.87 -4.39 10.91
N THR A 72 7.15 -4.16 9.63
CA THR A 72 7.25 -2.83 9.04
C THR A 72 6.13 -2.59 8.05
N ALA A 73 5.64 -1.36 8.01
CA ALA A 73 4.50 -0.98 7.17
C ALA A 73 4.81 0.26 6.35
N LEU A 74 4.35 0.27 5.09
CA LEU A 74 4.20 1.50 4.33
C LEU A 74 2.80 2.05 4.54
N CYS A 75 2.70 3.26 5.09
CA CYS A 75 1.44 3.94 5.35
C CYS A 75 1.24 5.11 4.37
N LEU A 76 0.28 4.99 3.46
CA LEU A 76 -0.06 6.02 2.47
C LEU A 76 -1.30 6.80 2.93
N SER A 77 -1.08 8.06 3.30
CA SER A 77 -2.12 8.94 3.82
C SER A 77 -3.09 9.47 2.75
N GLY A 78 -4.18 10.07 3.22
CA GLY A 78 -5.17 10.73 2.38
C GLY A 78 -4.67 12.04 1.77
N GLY A 79 -5.56 12.80 1.12
CA GLY A 79 -5.21 14.04 0.42
C GLY A 79 -5.45 13.98 -1.10
N GLY A 80 -6.27 13.02 -1.53
CA GLY A 80 -6.67 12.85 -2.92
C GLY A 80 -5.50 12.59 -3.85
N ILE A 81 -5.59 13.11 -5.07
CA ILE A 81 -4.70 12.73 -6.16
C ILE A 81 -3.25 13.23 -6.01
N ARG A 82 -3.06 14.31 -5.23
CA ARG A 82 -1.72 14.82 -4.91
C ARG A 82 -0.98 13.86 -4.00
N SER A 83 -1.64 13.35 -2.96
CA SER A 83 -1.08 12.32 -2.09
C SER A 83 -0.78 11.04 -2.88
N ALA A 84 -1.67 10.64 -3.78
CA ALA A 84 -1.42 9.51 -4.67
C ALA A 84 -0.15 9.70 -5.53
N THR A 85 0.04 10.88 -6.11
CA THR A 85 1.23 11.17 -6.93
C THR A 85 2.52 11.13 -6.10
N PHE A 86 2.48 11.69 -4.88
CA PHE A 86 3.61 11.62 -3.95
C PHE A 86 3.90 10.17 -3.52
N GLY A 87 2.86 9.42 -3.13
CA GLY A 87 2.96 8.03 -2.72
C GLY A 87 3.54 7.13 -3.81
N LEU A 88 3.18 7.36 -5.08
CA LEU A 88 3.83 6.68 -6.21
C LEU A 88 5.35 6.95 -6.22
N GLY A 89 5.78 8.20 -6.04
CA GLY A 89 7.19 8.56 -5.97
C GLY A 89 7.92 7.84 -4.83
N VAL A 90 7.29 7.73 -3.66
CA VAL A 90 7.82 6.98 -2.50
C VAL A 90 7.96 5.49 -2.83
N VAL A 91 6.95 4.86 -3.42
CA VAL A 91 7.00 3.45 -3.83
C VAL A 91 8.10 3.22 -4.86
N GLN A 92 8.27 4.11 -5.85
CA GLN A 92 9.34 4.05 -6.83
C GLN A 92 10.73 4.25 -6.20
N ALA A 93 10.85 5.08 -5.16
CA ALA A 93 12.11 5.22 -4.41
C ALA A 93 12.43 3.97 -3.60
N LEU A 94 11.45 3.41 -2.89
CA LEU A 94 11.60 2.18 -2.11
C LEU A 94 11.98 0.98 -2.99
N ALA A 95 11.40 0.88 -4.19
CA ALA A 95 11.77 -0.16 -5.15
C ALA A 95 13.24 -0.05 -5.57
N ARG A 96 13.71 1.17 -5.89
CA ARG A 96 15.10 1.42 -6.32
C ARG A 96 16.13 1.09 -5.26
N VAL A 97 15.83 1.35 -3.98
CA VAL A 97 16.75 1.03 -2.88
C VAL A 97 16.56 -0.38 -2.31
N GLY A 98 15.71 -1.21 -2.94
CA GLY A 98 15.42 -2.58 -2.49
C GLY A 98 14.62 -2.67 -1.18
N GLY A 99 14.06 -1.56 -0.69
CA GLY A 99 13.26 -1.51 0.53
C GLY A 99 11.82 -1.99 0.36
N LEU A 100 11.26 -1.89 -0.85
CA LEU A 100 9.85 -2.23 -1.09
C LEU A 100 9.53 -3.70 -0.78
N GLY A 101 10.44 -4.63 -1.11
CA GLY A 101 10.28 -6.05 -0.82
C GLY A 101 10.46 -6.45 0.65
N GLN A 102 10.90 -5.52 1.51
CA GLN A 102 11.17 -5.76 2.93
C GLN A 102 9.99 -5.38 3.82
N LEU A 103 9.01 -4.63 3.28
CA LEU A 103 7.82 -4.23 4.02
C LEU A 103 6.89 -5.43 4.22
N ASP A 104 6.22 -5.50 5.36
CA ASP A 104 5.26 -6.55 5.71
C ASP A 104 3.83 -6.08 5.42
N TYR A 105 3.55 -4.79 5.66
CA TYR A 105 2.22 -4.22 5.53
C TYR A 105 2.15 -3.01 4.60
N LEU A 106 0.98 -2.85 4.00
CA LEU A 106 0.58 -1.64 3.28
C LEU A 106 -0.73 -1.13 3.89
N SER A 107 -0.68 0.02 4.57
CA SER A 107 -1.85 0.71 5.10
C SER A 107 -2.15 1.91 4.23
N THR A 108 -3.41 2.08 3.83
CA THR A 108 -3.81 3.20 2.97
C THR A 108 -5.13 3.81 3.41
N VAL A 109 -5.27 5.11 3.23
CA VAL A 109 -6.54 5.83 3.47
C VAL A 109 -6.82 6.81 2.33
N SER A 110 -8.09 6.91 1.91
CA SER A 110 -8.56 7.88 0.91
C SER A 110 -7.66 7.92 -0.36
N GLY A 111 -7.03 9.05 -0.66
CA GLY A 111 -6.11 9.22 -1.80
C GLY A 111 -4.97 8.21 -1.86
N GLY A 112 -4.44 7.73 -0.71
CA GLY A 112 -3.43 6.68 -0.67
C GLY A 112 -3.93 5.35 -1.22
N GLY A 113 -5.24 5.09 -1.12
CA GLY A 113 -5.88 3.89 -1.66
C GLY A 113 -5.81 3.79 -3.18
N TYR A 114 -5.69 4.92 -3.89
CA TYR A 114 -5.49 4.89 -5.35
C TYR A 114 -4.17 4.22 -5.73
N VAL A 115 -3.08 4.58 -5.05
CA VAL A 115 -1.76 3.97 -5.29
C VAL A 115 -1.74 2.56 -4.72
N GLY A 116 -2.30 2.37 -3.53
CA GLY A 116 -2.35 1.05 -2.88
C GLY A 116 -3.06 0.01 -3.73
N GLY A 117 -4.29 0.30 -4.18
CA GLY A 117 -5.07 -0.59 -5.02
C GLY A 117 -4.44 -0.85 -6.39
N TRP A 118 -3.83 0.17 -7.00
CA TRP A 118 -3.06 0.00 -8.23
C TRP A 118 -1.86 -0.93 -8.04
N LEU A 119 -1.09 -0.73 -6.96
CA LEU A 119 0.10 -1.53 -6.65
C LEU A 119 -0.26 -2.98 -6.35
N THR A 120 -1.28 -3.22 -5.51
CA THR A 120 -1.71 -4.59 -5.15
C THR A 120 -2.28 -5.34 -6.34
N THR A 121 -3.05 -4.66 -7.20
CA THR A 121 -3.55 -5.24 -8.46
C THR A 121 -2.40 -5.62 -9.40
N TRP A 122 -1.39 -4.76 -9.50
CA TRP A 122 -0.21 -5.04 -10.34
C TRP A 122 0.60 -6.21 -9.78
N LEU A 123 0.83 -6.24 -8.46
CA LEU A 123 1.48 -7.35 -7.77
C LEU A 123 0.77 -8.69 -8.00
N HIS A 124 -0.57 -8.69 -7.90
CA HIS A 124 -1.36 -9.89 -8.12
C HIS A 124 -1.27 -10.40 -9.58
N ARG A 125 -1.18 -9.51 -10.56
CA ARG A 125 -1.18 -9.89 -11.98
C ARG A 125 0.20 -10.35 -12.47
N ASP A 126 1.25 -9.62 -12.11
CA ASP A 126 2.57 -9.77 -12.74
C ASP A 126 3.64 -10.30 -11.76
N GLY A 127 3.33 -10.38 -10.46
CA GLY A 127 4.26 -10.82 -9.43
C GLY A 127 5.25 -9.73 -8.96
N PRO A 128 5.89 -9.92 -7.79
CA PRO A 128 6.70 -8.90 -7.13
C PRO A 128 7.92 -8.46 -7.96
N ASP A 129 8.64 -9.40 -8.58
CA ASP A 129 9.86 -9.09 -9.33
C ASP A 129 9.59 -8.23 -10.56
N ALA A 130 8.50 -8.52 -11.28
CA ALA A 130 8.10 -7.74 -12.45
C ALA A 130 7.67 -6.33 -12.04
N VAL A 131 6.93 -6.19 -10.93
CA VAL A 131 6.52 -4.89 -10.40
C VAL A 131 7.72 -4.06 -9.94
N ILE A 132 8.65 -4.65 -9.17
CA ILE A 132 9.84 -3.94 -8.69
C ILE A 132 10.68 -3.41 -9.86
N ARG A 133 10.90 -4.23 -10.91
CA ARG A 133 11.58 -3.78 -12.14
C ARG A 133 10.80 -2.70 -12.88
N GLY A 134 9.48 -2.84 -12.98
CA GLY A 134 8.62 -1.88 -13.66
C GLY A 134 8.45 -0.54 -12.93
N LEU A 135 8.67 -0.51 -11.61
CA LEU A 135 8.64 0.70 -10.80
C LEU A 135 9.89 1.57 -10.98
N ASP A 136 11.03 0.95 -11.33
CA ASP A 136 12.27 1.66 -11.62
C ASP A 136 12.23 2.29 -13.03
N PRO A 137 12.19 3.63 -13.16
CA PRO A 137 12.13 4.28 -14.46
C PRO A 137 13.33 3.96 -15.36
N SER A 138 14.49 3.63 -14.78
CA SER A 138 15.70 3.29 -15.54
C SER A 138 15.60 1.90 -16.19
N GLN A 139 14.88 0.97 -15.55
CA GLN A 139 14.67 -0.40 -16.04
C GLN A 139 13.37 -0.56 -16.83
N ALA A 140 12.38 0.31 -16.59
CA ALA A 140 11.10 0.29 -17.27
C ALA A 140 11.23 0.54 -18.79
N ALA A 141 12.24 1.30 -19.23
CA ALA A 141 12.51 1.52 -20.65
C ALA A 141 13.08 0.26 -21.34
N ALA A 142 13.92 -0.52 -20.64
CA ALA A 142 14.50 -1.76 -21.14
C ALA A 142 13.49 -2.92 -21.18
N THR A 143 12.47 -2.88 -20.32
CA THR A 143 11.41 -3.91 -20.23
C THR A 143 10.24 -3.64 -21.19
N ARG A 144 10.34 -2.61 -22.04
CA ARG A 144 9.27 -2.19 -22.95
C ARG A 144 9.17 -3.15 -24.13
N GLY A 145 8.46 -4.27 -23.96
CA GLY A 145 8.03 -5.12 -25.07
C GLY A 145 7.06 -4.36 -26.00
N GLU A 146 7.14 -4.61 -27.30
CA GLU A 146 6.39 -3.93 -28.38
C GLU A 146 4.85 -3.92 -28.19
N ALA A 147 4.30 -4.82 -27.36
CA ALA A 147 2.86 -5.02 -27.20
C ALA A 147 2.14 -4.01 -26.27
N ALA A 148 2.85 -3.30 -25.38
CA ALA A 148 2.23 -2.40 -24.40
C ALA A 148 2.56 -0.93 -24.69
N ARG A 149 1.63 -0.20 -25.30
CA ARG A 149 1.76 1.24 -25.60
C ARG A 149 2.02 2.11 -24.36
N PHE A 150 1.64 1.65 -23.16
CA PHE A 150 1.82 2.36 -21.90
C PHE A 150 2.20 1.40 -20.77
N SER A 151 3.16 1.79 -19.93
CA SER A 151 3.46 1.05 -18.70
C SER A 151 2.33 1.20 -17.66
N PRO A 152 2.23 0.30 -16.67
CA PRO A 152 1.31 0.48 -15.54
C PRO A 152 1.51 1.81 -14.80
N VAL A 153 2.74 2.32 -14.73
CA VAL A 153 3.08 3.63 -14.16
C VAL A 153 2.57 4.77 -15.04
N ASP A 154 2.69 4.66 -16.37
CA ASP A 154 2.19 5.69 -17.30
C ASP A 154 0.67 5.82 -17.21
N ARG A 155 -0.04 4.69 -17.12
CA ARG A 155 -1.50 4.68 -16.92
C ARG A 155 -1.89 5.35 -15.61
N LEU A 156 -1.18 5.05 -14.52
CA LEU A 156 -1.45 5.69 -13.23
C LEU A 156 -1.16 7.20 -13.27
N ARG A 157 -0.06 7.63 -13.89
CA ARG A 157 0.26 9.05 -14.03
C ARG A 157 -0.76 9.80 -14.88
N ALA A 158 -1.34 9.14 -15.89
CA ALA A 158 -2.41 9.71 -16.69
C ALA A 158 -3.70 9.87 -15.86
N THR A 159 -4.07 8.89 -15.04
CA THR A 159 -5.26 8.98 -14.16
C THR A 159 -5.05 9.91 -12.96
N CYS A 160 -3.81 10.10 -12.50
CA CYS A 160 -3.50 11.05 -11.44
C CYS A 160 -3.58 12.53 -11.87
N ARG A 161 -3.74 12.82 -13.16
CA ARG A 161 -3.89 14.17 -13.69
C ARG A 161 -5.36 14.63 -13.67
N TYR A 162 -5.98 14.68 -12.48
CA TYR A 162 -7.42 14.97 -12.34
C TYR A 162 -7.77 16.47 -12.29
N LEU A 163 -6.93 17.33 -11.69
CA LEU A 163 -7.23 18.77 -11.55
C LEU A 163 -6.95 19.60 -12.82
N ALA A 164 -6.22 19.05 -13.79
CA ALA A 164 -5.98 19.66 -15.09
C ALA A 164 -5.66 18.57 -16.13
N PRO A 165 -6.64 17.77 -16.58
CA PRO A 165 -6.43 16.74 -17.59
C PRO A 165 -5.87 17.32 -18.90
N ARG A 166 -6.22 18.59 -19.17
CA ARG A 166 -5.61 19.47 -20.17
C ARG A 166 -5.13 20.72 -19.43
N GLY A 167 -3.83 21.02 -19.47
CA GLY A 167 -3.33 22.30 -18.95
C GLY A 167 -3.93 23.44 -19.77
N GLY A 168 -4.49 24.44 -19.08
CA GLY A 168 -5.03 25.66 -19.69
C GLY A 168 -5.80 26.48 -18.66
N VAL A 169 -5.56 27.79 -18.62
CA VAL A 169 -6.12 28.77 -17.66
C VAL A 169 -7.65 28.98 -17.83
N VAL A 170 -8.30 28.17 -18.67
CA VAL A 170 -9.69 28.33 -19.11
C VAL A 170 -10.47 27.00 -19.03
N SER A 171 -10.19 26.17 -18.01
CA SER A 171 -11.04 25.00 -17.74
C SER A 171 -12.21 25.38 -16.84
N ALA A 172 -13.43 24.98 -17.23
CA ALA A 172 -14.66 25.19 -16.47
C ALA A 172 -14.57 24.61 -15.03
N ASP A 173 -13.75 23.57 -14.84
CA ASP A 173 -13.56 22.94 -13.53
C ASP A 173 -12.81 23.85 -12.56
N VAL A 174 -11.83 24.62 -13.05
CA VAL A 174 -11.06 25.57 -12.22
C VAL A 174 -11.96 26.70 -11.77
N TRP A 175 -12.80 27.24 -12.68
CA TRP A 175 -13.76 28.27 -12.36
C TRP A 175 -14.82 27.79 -11.36
N THR A 176 -15.35 26.57 -11.54
CA THR A 176 -16.31 25.97 -10.60
C THR A 176 -15.73 25.84 -9.19
N LEU A 177 -14.46 25.44 -9.08
CA LEU A 177 -13.77 25.34 -7.79
C LEU A 177 -13.56 26.72 -7.16
N LEU A 178 -13.12 27.71 -7.95
CA LEU A 178 -12.90 29.09 -7.52
C LEU A 178 -14.19 29.75 -7.04
N THR A 179 -15.28 29.62 -7.79
CA THR A 179 -16.61 30.13 -7.42
C THR A 179 -17.13 29.48 -6.16
N THR A 180 -16.94 28.16 -6.00
CA THR A 180 -17.35 27.44 -4.78
C THR A 180 -16.57 27.91 -3.55
N MET A 181 -15.25 28.10 -3.68
CA MET A 181 -14.40 28.64 -2.61
C MET A 181 -14.78 30.07 -2.26
N ALA A 182 -14.98 30.94 -3.26
CA ALA A 182 -15.36 32.33 -3.06
C ALA A 182 -16.74 32.43 -2.37
N ARG A 183 -17.73 31.64 -2.80
CA ARG A 183 -19.04 31.57 -2.16
C ARG A 183 -18.93 31.18 -0.68
N ASN A 184 -18.16 30.14 -0.36
CA ASN A 184 -18.00 29.68 1.03
C ASN A 184 -17.22 30.71 1.88
N LEU A 185 -16.26 31.42 1.29
CA LEU A 185 -15.53 32.48 1.96
C LEU A 185 -16.46 33.66 2.29
N VAL A 186 -17.28 34.10 1.33
CA VAL A 186 -18.27 35.17 1.55
C VAL A 186 -19.29 34.78 2.63
N LEU A 187 -19.79 33.54 2.60
CA LEU A 187 -20.73 33.05 3.63
C LEU A 187 -20.09 33.04 5.03
N ASN A 188 -18.85 32.58 5.16
CA ASN A 188 -18.13 32.61 6.45
C ASN A 188 -17.85 34.05 6.92
N TRP A 189 -17.55 34.97 6.00
CA TRP A 189 -17.30 36.37 6.34
C TRP A 189 -18.56 37.12 6.73
N LEU A 190 -19.71 36.80 6.13
CA LEU A 190 -21.01 37.36 6.52
C LEU A 190 -21.47 36.93 7.91
N VAL A 191 -21.03 35.75 8.39
CA VAL A 191 -21.27 35.29 9.77
C VAL A 191 -20.38 36.02 10.79
N LEU A 192 -19.23 36.55 10.35
CA LEU A 192 -18.26 37.27 11.20
C LEU A 192 -18.45 38.79 11.22
N LEU A 193 -19.33 39.32 10.36
CA LEU A 193 -19.76 40.72 10.40
C LEU A 193 -20.87 40.87 11.46
N PRO A 194 -20.68 41.72 12.49
CA PRO A 194 -21.66 41.93 13.56
C PRO A 194 -22.94 42.62 13.09
#